data_AF-A0A5C2CWW8-F1
#
_entry.id   AF-A0A5C2CWW8-F1
#
_cell.length_a   1.000
_cell.length_b   1.000
_cell.length_c   1.000
_cell.angle_alpha   90.00
_cell.angle_beta   90.00
_cell.angle_gamma   90.00
#
_symmetry.space_group_name_H-M   'P 1'
#
loop_
_entity.id
_entity.type
_entity.pdbx_description
1 polymer ?
#
loop_
_entity_poly.entity_id
_entity_poly.type
_entity_poly.pdbx_seq_one_letter_code
_entity_poly.pdbx_strand_id
1 'polypeptide(L)'
;MLQSLLTASGVHDIPGADEPSAPRGVGHFAGMMLDPATVDVAALPFRLAAVGGLMTNLEAVQTVLSEQAAKLGVEIRRGVTVSAVAQDGQTVVARAGEHEYTARWLVGCDGGRSAVSGLAGFDFVGSEPEFTGYTALVGIVDPEKLRPGFTLTPTGMYIWMPADGHIGMMDFDGGAFDRSQAPARDHLQAVLRRVSGTDVTLSDVHLASTFTDRAMQTTTYRQGRVLLAGDAAHIHSPLGGQGLNVGIGDAMNLGWKLAATVQGYAPEGLLDTYTRERHPVGAWVLDWARAQAAVMRPDPHAQAYRRPAEPGTRAGSRRLGRGGLRHERPSTVRVHH
;
A
#
# COMPACT_ATOMS: atom_id res chain seq x y z
N MET A 1 11.60 -19.51 -2.37
CA MET A 1 11.34 -18.13 -1.91
C MET A 1 10.76 -18.07 -0.51
N LEU A 2 9.65 -18.77 -0.19
CA LEU A 2 9.06 -18.70 1.16
C LEU A 2 10.07 -19.07 2.27
N GLN A 3 10.77 -20.21 2.16
CA GLN A 3 11.80 -20.59 3.13
C GLN A 3 12.91 -19.54 3.27
N SER A 4 13.40 -19.00 2.14
CA SER A 4 14.41 -17.94 2.13
C SER A 4 13.91 -16.66 2.80
N LEU A 5 12.64 -16.30 2.60
CA LEU A 5 12.01 -15.14 3.23
C LEU A 5 11.84 -15.35 4.73
N LEU A 6 11.43 -16.54 5.18
CA LEU A 6 11.34 -16.89 6.60
C LEU A 6 12.70 -16.79 7.27
N THR A 7 13.72 -17.40 6.66
CA THR A 7 15.10 -17.34 7.15
C THR A 7 15.62 -15.91 7.21
N ALA A 8 15.42 -15.11 6.16
CA ALA A 8 15.81 -13.70 6.15
C ALA A 8 15.00 -12.82 7.12
N SER A 9 13.77 -13.22 7.43
CA SER A 9 12.90 -12.52 8.40
C SER A 9 13.13 -12.97 9.85
N GLY A 10 14.01 -13.95 10.10
CA GLY A 10 14.22 -14.53 11.44
C GLY A 10 13.03 -15.37 11.96
N VAL A 11 12.13 -15.79 11.07
CA VAL A 11 10.95 -16.60 11.42
C VAL A 11 11.29 -18.08 11.23
N HIS A 12 11.22 -18.86 12.31
CA HIS A 12 11.65 -20.27 12.30
C HIS A 12 10.50 -21.30 12.22
N ASP A 13 9.24 -20.90 12.40
CA ASP A 13 8.08 -21.79 12.35
C ASP A 13 6.91 -21.19 11.55
N ILE A 14 6.33 -22.00 10.65
CA ILE A 14 4.99 -21.74 10.08
C ILE A 14 4.05 -22.83 10.62
N PRO A 15 2.85 -22.50 11.15
CA PRO A 15 1.84 -23.50 11.42
C PRO A 15 1.50 -24.26 10.13
N GLY A 16 1.54 -25.60 10.18
CA GLY A 16 1.33 -26.47 9.03
C GLY A 16 0.11 -26.11 8.18
N ALA A 17 0.28 -26.22 6.86
CA ALA A 17 -0.79 -26.04 5.89
C ALA A 17 -1.72 -27.25 5.90
N ASP A 18 -2.83 -27.16 6.64
CA ASP A 18 -3.97 -28.07 6.49
C ASP A 18 -5.26 -27.25 6.39
N GLU A 19 -6.04 -27.57 5.35
CA GLU A 19 -7.35 -27.06 4.92
C GLU A 19 -7.61 -25.53 4.99
N PRO A 20 -8.51 -24.97 4.16
CA PRO A 20 -8.86 -23.55 4.21
C PRO A 20 -9.63 -23.24 5.50
N SER A 21 -8.90 -23.07 6.60
CA SER A 21 -9.43 -22.58 7.87
C SER A 21 -9.77 -21.09 7.77
N ALA A 22 -10.74 -20.67 8.59
CA ALA A 22 -11.06 -19.26 8.76
C ALA A 22 -9.78 -18.47 9.09
N PRO A 23 -9.57 -17.27 8.53
CA PRO A 23 -8.37 -16.49 8.80
C PRO A 23 -8.21 -16.30 10.32
N ARG A 24 -7.02 -16.56 10.87
CA ARG A 24 -6.74 -16.37 12.32
C ARG A 24 -6.69 -14.88 12.72
N GLY A 25 -6.60 -13.98 11.76
CA GLY A 25 -6.67 -12.53 11.89
C GLY A 25 -6.82 -11.89 10.50
N VAL A 26 -7.60 -10.81 10.40
CA VAL A 26 -7.85 -10.08 9.14
C VAL A 26 -7.31 -8.65 9.15
N GLY A 27 -6.57 -8.28 10.20
CA GLY A 27 -6.03 -6.94 10.39
C GLY A 27 -7.07 -5.98 10.98
N HIS A 28 -6.93 -4.70 10.64
CA HIS A 28 -7.79 -3.64 11.14
C HIS A 28 -8.27 -2.73 10.01
N PHE A 29 -9.43 -2.09 10.20
CA PHE A 29 -9.81 -0.89 9.46
C PHE A 29 -9.74 0.29 10.40
N ALA A 30 -8.81 1.21 10.13
CA ALA A 30 -8.65 2.41 10.93
C ALA A 30 -8.36 2.12 12.43
N GLY A 31 -7.73 0.99 12.78
CA GLY A 31 -7.53 0.55 14.16
C GLY A 31 -8.72 -0.20 14.79
N MET A 32 -9.86 -0.33 14.09
CA MET A 32 -10.94 -1.25 14.46
C MET A 32 -10.57 -2.65 13.97
N MET A 33 -10.38 -3.58 14.89
CA MET A 33 -10.04 -4.96 14.55
C MET A 33 -11.18 -5.60 13.77
N LEU A 34 -10.87 -6.20 12.62
CA LEU A 34 -11.84 -6.93 11.83
C LEU A 34 -12.07 -8.30 12.46
N ASP A 35 -13.33 -8.69 12.61
CA ASP A 35 -13.70 -10.02 13.13
C ASP A 35 -13.51 -11.07 12.03
N PRO A 36 -12.56 -12.01 12.17
CA PRO A 36 -12.34 -13.03 11.15
C PRO A 36 -13.55 -13.94 10.92
N ALA A 37 -14.46 -14.07 11.90
CA ALA A 37 -15.68 -14.86 11.76
C ALA A 37 -16.69 -14.23 10.78
N THR A 38 -16.55 -12.93 10.49
CA THR A 38 -17.44 -12.19 9.58
C THR A 38 -16.96 -12.19 8.12
N VAL A 39 -15.81 -12.79 7.86
CA VAL A 39 -15.17 -12.80 6.54
C VAL A 39 -15.75 -13.92 5.68
N ASP A 40 -16.44 -13.55 4.61
CA ASP A 40 -16.91 -14.51 3.60
C ASP A 40 -15.75 -14.96 2.72
N VAL A 41 -15.09 -16.05 3.13
CA VAL A 41 -13.98 -16.65 2.38
C VAL A 41 -14.44 -17.18 1.01
N ALA A 42 -15.71 -17.60 0.88
CA ALA A 42 -16.23 -18.11 -0.39
C ALA A 42 -16.35 -17.01 -1.45
N ALA A 43 -16.45 -15.74 -1.03
CA ALA A 43 -16.40 -14.57 -1.92
C ALA A 43 -14.98 -14.27 -2.47
N LEU A 44 -13.95 -15.03 -2.06
CA LEU A 44 -12.56 -14.88 -2.49
C LEU A 44 -12.11 -16.08 -3.36
N PRO A 45 -12.63 -16.24 -4.59
CA PRO A 45 -12.43 -17.46 -5.41
C PRO A 45 -10.98 -17.70 -5.84
N PHE A 46 -10.12 -16.68 -5.78
CA PHE A 46 -8.70 -16.76 -6.13
C PHE A 46 -7.77 -16.71 -4.90
N ARG A 47 -8.28 -17.04 -3.72
CA ARG A 47 -7.47 -17.11 -2.49
C ARG A 47 -6.44 -18.25 -2.60
N LEU A 48 -5.16 -17.93 -2.44
CA LEU A 48 -4.10 -18.93 -2.33
C LEU A 48 -4.26 -19.73 -1.03
N ALA A 49 -4.18 -21.06 -1.13
CA ALA A 49 -4.50 -22.00 -0.05
C ALA A 49 -3.49 -22.04 1.12
N ALA A 50 -2.39 -21.29 1.06
CA ALA A 50 -1.39 -21.26 2.13
C ALA A 50 -0.59 -19.95 2.04
N VAL A 51 -0.80 -19.03 2.98
CA VAL A 51 0.02 -18.74 4.18
C VAL A 51 -0.83 -17.75 4.99
N GLY A 52 -0.88 -17.87 6.33
CA GLY A 52 -1.37 -16.77 7.16
C GLY A 52 -0.58 -15.48 6.89
N GLY A 53 -1.05 -14.33 7.38
CA GLY A 53 -0.25 -13.10 7.30
C GLY A 53 1.16 -13.35 7.85
N LEU A 54 2.19 -13.05 7.05
CA LEU A 54 3.59 -13.20 7.46
C LEU A 54 4.12 -11.82 7.87
N MET A 55 4.58 -11.72 9.11
CA MET A 55 5.34 -10.56 9.55
C MET A 55 6.76 -10.67 8.98
N THR A 56 7.17 -9.67 8.21
CA THR A 56 8.49 -9.57 7.60
C THR A 56 8.92 -8.12 7.57
N ASN A 57 10.17 -7.85 7.18
CA ASN A 57 10.69 -6.51 6.99
C ASN A 57 11.07 -6.29 5.51
N LEU A 58 11.12 -5.02 5.09
CA LEU A 58 11.41 -4.67 3.70
C LEU A 58 12.80 -5.13 3.26
N GLU A 59 13.79 -5.14 4.16
CA GLU A 59 15.15 -5.57 3.87
C GLU A 59 15.20 -7.06 3.46
N ALA A 60 14.50 -7.92 4.19
CA ALA A 60 14.38 -9.35 3.89
C ALA A 60 13.71 -9.58 2.52
N VAL A 61 12.61 -8.86 2.26
CA VAL A 61 11.90 -8.94 0.96
C VAL A 61 12.82 -8.51 -0.18
N GLN A 62 13.49 -7.36 -0.05
CA GLN A 62 14.39 -6.84 -1.08
C GLN A 62 15.59 -7.76 -1.32
N THR A 63 16.18 -8.30 -0.25
CA THR A 63 17.30 -9.25 -0.33
C THR A 63 16.91 -10.47 -1.14
N VAL A 64 15.83 -11.17 -0.74
CA VAL A 64 15.38 -12.39 -1.42
C VAL A 64 15.02 -12.15 -2.88
N LEU A 65 14.32 -11.04 -3.19
CA LEU A 65 13.94 -10.71 -4.56
C LEU A 65 15.14 -10.34 -5.43
N SER A 66 16.10 -9.57 -4.88
CA SER A 66 17.30 -9.17 -5.63
C SER A 66 18.23 -10.35 -5.91
N GLU A 67 18.41 -11.26 -4.95
CA GLU A 67 19.14 -12.50 -5.15
C GLU A 67 18.49 -13.39 -6.21
N GLN A 68 17.16 -13.50 -6.17
CA GLN A 68 16.42 -14.29 -7.15
C GLN A 68 16.53 -13.69 -8.55
N ALA A 69 16.43 -12.36 -8.68
CA ALA A 69 16.61 -11.66 -9.95
C ALA A 69 18.03 -11.87 -10.51
N ALA A 70 19.07 -11.78 -9.67
CA ALA A 70 20.44 -12.04 -10.07
C ALA A 70 20.64 -13.49 -10.56
N LYS A 71 20.06 -14.48 -9.88
CA LYS A 71 20.10 -15.90 -10.30
C LYS A 71 19.42 -16.14 -11.66
N LEU A 72 18.44 -15.32 -12.00
CA LEU A 72 17.74 -15.34 -13.30
C LEU A 72 18.49 -14.55 -14.39
N GLY A 73 19.66 -14.00 -14.09
CA GLY A 73 20.48 -13.24 -15.03
C GLY A 73 20.08 -11.77 -15.19
N VAL A 74 19.26 -11.22 -14.28
CA VAL A 74 18.93 -9.79 -14.29
C VAL A 74 20.13 -8.98 -13.82
N GLU A 75 20.52 -7.99 -14.61
CA GLU A 75 21.58 -7.04 -14.24
C GLU A 75 21.01 -5.94 -13.32
N ILE A 76 21.57 -5.81 -12.11
CA ILE A 76 21.17 -4.79 -11.13
C ILE A 76 22.32 -3.81 -10.94
N ARG A 77 22.11 -2.55 -11.35
CA ARG A 77 23.06 -1.45 -11.15
C ARG A 77 22.58 -0.53 -10.03
N ARG A 78 23.40 -0.38 -8.99
CA ARG A 78 23.12 0.51 -7.84
C ARG A 78 23.89 1.83 -7.97
N GLY A 79 23.39 2.89 -7.35
CA GLY A 79 23.99 4.22 -7.42
C GLY A 79 23.80 4.93 -8.77
N VAL A 80 22.94 4.40 -9.64
CA VAL A 80 22.65 4.94 -10.97
C VAL A 80 21.27 5.58 -10.97
N THR A 81 21.22 6.91 -11.05
CA THR A 81 19.96 7.69 -11.00
C THR A 81 19.52 8.08 -12.40
N VAL A 82 18.25 7.80 -12.74
CA VAL A 82 17.64 8.23 -14.01
C VAL A 82 17.40 9.74 -13.96
N SER A 83 17.87 10.45 -14.99
CA SER A 83 17.77 11.92 -15.09
C SER A 83 17.07 12.41 -16.35
N ALA A 84 16.94 11.57 -17.38
CA ALA A 84 16.17 11.87 -18.58
C ALA A 84 15.56 10.61 -19.18
N VAL A 85 14.39 10.76 -19.81
CA VAL A 85 13.70 9.71 -20.57
C VAL A 85 13.25 10.31 -21.89
N ALA A 86 13.58 9.64 -23.00
CA ALA A 86 13.09 9.96 -24.33
C ALA A 86 12.56 8.67 -24.98
N GLN A 87 11.47 8.75 -25.74
CA GLN A 87 10.92 7.58 -26.43
C GLN A 87 10.47 7.94 -27.84
N ASP A 88 10.48 6.94 -28.71
CA ASP A 88 9.89 7.00 -30.04
C ASP A 88 8.93 5.80 -30.24
N GLY A 89 8.39 5.66 -31.45
CA GLY A 89 7.47 4.56 -31.79
C GLY A 89 8.07 3.16 -31.65
N GLN A 90 9.39 3.00 -31.49
CA GLN A 90 10.14 1.73 -31.48
C GLN A 90 10.97 1.49 -30.21
N THR A 91 11.53 2.53 -29.61
CA THR A 91 12.48 2.43 -28.50
C THR A 91 12.24 3.49 -27.42
N VAL A 92 12.87 3.29 -26.27
CA VAL A 92 12.99 4.25 -25.17
C VAL A 92 14.45 4.32 -24.76
N VAL A 93 14.93 5.54 -24.52
CA VAL A 93 16.27 5.85 -24.05
C VAL A 93 16.16 6.49 -22.67
N ALA A 94 16.77 5.86 -21.67
CA ALA A 94 16.91 6.42 -20.33
C ALA A 94 18.36 6.87 -20.12
N ARG A 95 18.57 8.14 -19.75
CA ARG A 95 19.87 8.61 -19.27
C ARG A 95 19.93 8.37 -17.77
N ALA A 96 20.94 7.63 -17.33
CA ALA A 96 21.10 7.29 -15.93
C ALA A 96 22.58 7.29 -15.54
N GLY A 97 22.94 8.10 -14.54
CA GLY A 97 24.34 8.45 -14.26
C GLY A 97 25.00 9.07 -15.50
N GLU A 98 26.17 8.56 -15.89
CA GLU A 98 26.93 9.03 -17.06
C GLU A 98 26.57 8.30 -18.37
N HIS A 99 25.61 7.37 -18.34
CA HIS A 99 25.31 6.47 -19.46
C HIS A 99 23.91 6.67 -20.01
N GLU A 100 23.74 6.30 -21.27
CA GLU A 100 22.43 6.16 -21.91
C GLU A 100 22.11 4.68 -22.13
N TYR A 101 20.88 4.30 -21.81
CA TYR A 101 20.37 2.94 -21.91
C TYR A 101 19.21 2.91 -22.90
N THR A 102 19.45 2.30 -24.06
CA THR A 102 18.41 2.08 -25.07
C THR A 102 17.72 0.74 -24.84
N ALA A 103 16.40 0.77 -24.75
CA ALA A 103 15.56 -0.40 -24.54
C ALA A 103 14.30 -0.37 -25.41
N ARG A 104 13.60 -1.49 -25.51
CA ARG A 104 12.28 -1.57 -26.18
C ARG A 104 11.14 -1.03 -25.30
N TRP A 105 11.34 -1.07 -23.98
CA TRP A 105 10.38 -0.70 -22.94
C TRP A 105 11.12 -0.21 -21.70
N LEU A 106 10.48 0.69 -20.95
CA LEU A 106 10.94 1.20 -19.66
C LEU A 106 9.81 1.05 -18.64
N VAL A 107 10.13 0.59 -17.43
CA VAL A 107 9.18 0.51 -16.33
C VAL A 107 9.70 1.34 -15.16
N GLY A 108 8.97 2.37 -14.76
CA GLY A 108 9.24 3.16 -13.56
C GLY A 108 8.74 2.42 -12.32
N CYS A 109 9.68 1.99 -11.48
CA CYS A 109 9.44 1.39 -10.16
C CYS A 109 10.18 2.19 -9.07
N ASP A 110 10.34 3.50 -9.28
CA ASP A 110 11.25 4.41 -8.60
C ASP A 110 10.59 5.23 -7.47
N GLY A 111 9.50 4.71 -6.92
CA GLY A 111 8.88 5.23 -5.70
C GLY A 111 7.93 6.42 -5.91
N GLY A 112 7.37 6.92 -4.81
CA GLY A 112 6.34 7.97 -4.82
C GLY A 112 6.78 9.35 -5.31
N ARG A 113 8.06 9.52 -5.63
CA ARG A 113 8.65 10.72 -6.27
C ARG A 113 9.28 10.33 -7.61
N SER A 114 8.61 9.45 -8.33
CA SER A 114 9.11 8.85 -9.55
C SER A 114 9.62 9.91 -10.54
N ALA A 115 10.92 9.86 -10.81
CA ALA A 115 11.53 10.64 -11.87
C ALA A 115 11.01 10.15 -13.23
N VAL A 116 10.83 8.84 -13.40
CA VAL A 116 10.30 8.27 -14.65
C VAL A 116 8.90 8.80 -14.96
N SER A 117 8.01 8.85 -13.96
CA SER A 117 6.65 9.38 -14.11
C SER A 117 6.66 10.84 -14.57
N GLY A 118 7.44 11.69 -13.88
CA GLY A 118 7.57 13.10 -14.24
C GLY A 118 8.24 13.34 -15.61
N LEU A 119 9.32 12.61 -15.92
CA LEU A 119 10.06 12.74 -17.18
C LEU A 119 9.28 12.23 -18.40
N ALA A 120 8.42 11.22 -18.21
CA ALA A 120 7.58 10.67 -19.27
C ALA A 120 6.25 11.41 -19.45
N GLY A 121 5.93 12.36 -18.55
CA GLY A 121 4.75 13.23 -18.67
C GLY A 121 3.45 12.57 -18.22
N PHE A 122 3.50 11.74 -17.17
CA PHE A 122 2.28 11.21 -16.54
C PHE A 122 1.65 12.26 -15.62
N ASP A 123 0.33 12.39 -15.69
CA ASP A 123 -0.42 13.21 -14.74
C ASP A 123 -0.67 12.44 -13.45
N PHE A 124 -0.35 13.05 -12.31
CA PHE A 124 -0.53 12.47 -10.97
C PHE A 124 -1.63 13.21 -10.22
N VAL A 125 -2.75 12.52 -9.96
CA VAL A 125 -3.99 13.13 -9.46
C VAL A 125 -4.49 12.45 -8.20
N GLY A 126 -5.18 13.20 -7.33
CA GLY A 126 -5.70 12.65 -6.08
C GLY A 126 -5.97 13.71 -5.02
N SER A 127 -5.73 13.36 -3.76
CA SER A 127 -5.96 14.22 -2.61
C SER A 127 -4.64 14.64 -1.93
N GLU A 128 -4.57 15.92 -1.59
CA GLU A 128 -3.55 16.48 -0.70
C GLU A 128 -3.76 16.02 0.75
N PRO A 129 -2.72 16.11 1.61
CA PRO A 129 -2.76 15.46 2.91
C PRO A 129 -3.61 16.20 3.94
N GLU A 130 -4.23 15.44 4.83
CA GLU A 130 -4.90 15.94 6.03
C GLU A 130 -4.04 15.80 7.29
N PHE A 131 -3.03 14.91 7.29
CA PHE A 131 -2.19 14.68 8.47
C PHE A 131 -0.71 14.41 8.15
N THR A 132 0.15 14.70 9.13
CA THR A 132 1.49 14.13 9.24
C THR A 132 1.47 12.92 10.17
N GLY A 133 1.86 11.78 9.63
CA GLY A 133 2.07 10.54 10.35
C GLY A 133 3.52 10.42 10.78
N TYR A 134 3.76 9.84 11.94
CA TYR A 134 5.09 9.58 12.47
C TYR A 134 5.21 8.08 12.76
N THR A 135 6.34 7.49 12.39
CA THR A 135 6.74 6.17 12.88
C THR A 135 8.11 6.30 13.53
N ALA A 136 8.24 5.88 14.78
CA ALA A 136 9.50 5.97 15.49
C ALA A 136 9.76 4.77 16.41
N LEU A 137 11.04 4.45 16.57
CA LEU A 137 11.57 3.55 17.58
C LEU A 137 12.18 4.40 18.69
N VAL A 138 11.58 4.36 19.88
CA VAL A 138 11.87 5.31 20.96
C VAL A 138 12.03 4.62 22.32
N GLY A 139 12.85 5.24 23.18
CA GLY A 139 12.82 4.98 24.61
C GLY A 139 11.81 5.90 25.28
N ILE A 140 11.05 5.38 26.25
CA ILE A 140 10.07 6.15 27.04
C ILE A 140 10.39 5.97 28.52
N VAL A 141 10.46 7.07 29.27
CA VAL A 141 10.78 7.08 30.71
C VAL A 141 9.60 6.56 31.54
N ASP A 142 8.40 6.98 31.17
CA ASP A 142 7.12 6.80 31.86
C ASP A 142 6.08 6.12 30.95
N PRO A 143 6.37 4.89 30.46
CA PRO A 143 5.54 4.20 29.46
C PRO A 143 4.13 3.86 29.96
N GLU A 144 3.91 3.79 31.28
CA GLU A 144 2.61 3.55 31.90
C GLU A 144 1.59 4.66 31.63
N LYS A 145 2.05 5.85 31.20
CA LYS A 145 1.18 6.95 30.77
C LYS A 145 0.52 6.70 29.41
N LEU A 146 0.97 5.70 28.66
CA LEU A 146 0.40 5.34 27.36
C LEU A 146 -0.31 3.99 27.42
N ARG A 147 -1.51 3.96 26.86
CA ARG A 147 -2.21 2.70 26.59
C ARG A 147 -1.54 1.96 25.41
N PRO A 148 -1.18 0.67 25.56
CA PRO A 148 -0.71 -0.14 24.43
C PRO A 148 -1.78 -0.28 23.34
N GLY A 149 -1.32 -0.44 22.09
CA GLY A 149 -2.17 -0.56 20.91
C GLY A 149 -2.69 0.77 20.38
N PHE A 150 -3.69 0.69 19.51
CA PHE A 150 -4.32 1.85 18.89
C PHE A 150 -5.15 2.65 19.89
N THR A 151 -4.80 3.92 20.07
CA THR A 151 -5.52 4.87 20.92
C THR A 151 -5.85 6.12 20.12
N LEU A 152 -7.15 6.37 19.95
CA LEU A 152 -7.66 7.62 19.40
C LEU A 152 -7.96 8.59 20.52
N THR A 153 -7.71 9.86 20.28
CA THR A 153 -7.94 10.94 21.24
C THR A 153 -8.68 12.10 20.56
N PRO A 154 -9.19 13.09 21.32
CA PRO A 154 -9.77 14.29 20.75
C PRO A 154 -8.80 15.18 19.96
N THR A 155 -7.50 14.85 19.95
CA THR A 155 -6.44 15.66 19.32
C THR A 155 -5.62 14.90 18.28
N GLY A 156 -5.89 13.62 18.09
CA GLY A 156 -5.24 12.80 17.08
C GLY A 156 -5.31 11.31 17.41
N MET A 157 -4.22 10.61 17.10
CA MET A 157 -4.12 9.18 17.30
C MET A 157 -2.68 8.77 17.57
N TYR A 158 -2.49 7.75 18.40
CA TYR A 158 -1.22 7.05 18.49
C TYR A 158 -1.41 5.53 18.55
N ILE A 159 -0.36 4.79 18.19
CA ILE A 159 -0.22 3.36 18.41
C ILE A 159 1.07 3.11 19.18
N TRP A 160 0.95 2.49 20.34
CA TRP A 160 2.10 2.15 21.18
C TRP A 160 2.31 0.62 21.21
N MET A 161 3.49 0.16 20.80
CA MET A 161 3.89 -1.24 20.83
C MET A 161 5.10 -1.40 21.78
N PRO A 162 4.85 -1.61 23.09
CA PRO A 162 5.91 -1.55 24.10
C PRO A 162 7.02 -2.58 23.91
N ALA A 163 6.66 -3.80 23.44
CA ALA A 163 7.62 -4.89 23.24
C ALA A 163 8.71 -4.53 22.23
N ASP A 164 8.36 -3.74 21.22
CA ASP A 164 9.26 -3.37 20.13
C ASP A 164 9.79 -1.94 20.26
N GLY A 165 9.34 -1.17 21.27
CA GLY A 165 9.65 0.26 21.42
C GLY A 165 9.07 1.15 20.32
N HIS A 166 8.15 0.64 19.51
CA HIS A 166 7.61 1.35 18.36
C HIS A 166 6.42 2.23 18.76
N ILE A 167 6.48 3.50 18.37
CA ILE A 167 5.39 4.45 18.46
C ILE A 167 5.00 4.92 17.05
N GLY A 168 3.71 4.86 16.75
CA GLY A 168 3.10 5.53 15.61
C GLY A 168 2.22 6.68 16.09
N MET A 169 2.24 7.82 15.41
CA MET A 169 1.39 8.98 15.74
C MET A 169 0.76 9.54 14.47
N MET A 170 -0.42 10.14 14.59
CA MET A 170 -1.04 10.96 13.54
C MET A 170 -1.43 12.30 14.12
N ASP A 171 -0.87 13.34 13.53
CA ASP A 171 -1.16 14.73 13.83
C ASP A 171 -1.86 15.35 12.61
N PHE A 172 -3.11 15.76 12.77
CA PHE A 172 -3.95 16.29 11.68
C PHE A 172 -3.60 17.76 11.37
N ASP A 173 -2.35 17.98 10.98
CA ASP A 173 -1.73 19.27 10.69
C ASP A 173 -1.76 19.63 9.19
N GLY A 174 -2.50 18.89 8.37
CA GLY A 174 -2.51 19.06 6.91
C GLY A 174 -1.21 18.64 6.23
N GLY A 175 -0.41 17.76 6.86
CA GLY A 175 0.88 17.32 6.32
C GLY A 175 1.99 18.36 6.47
N ALA A 176 1.81 19.38 7.31
CA ALA A 176 2.69 20.55 7.39
C ALA A 176 4.12 20.18 7.81
N PHE A 177 4.30 19.16 8.65
CA PHE A 177 5.63 18.76 9.10
C PHE A 177 6.35 17.79 8.15
N ASP A 178 5.62 17.01 7.34
CA ASP A 178 6.24 15.95 6.52
C ASP A 178 7.37 16.49 5.63
N ARG A 179 8.56 15.91 5.80
CA ARG A 179 9.78 16.23 5.02
C ARG A 179 10.22 17.70 5.10
N SER A 180 9.69 18.50 6.04
CA SER A 180 10.17 19.85 6.34
C SER A 180 11.55 19.81 7.00
N GLN A 181 11.75 18.85 7.89
CA GLN A 181 13.01 18.58 8.60
C GLN A 181 12.97 17.16 9.20
N ALA A 182 14.11 16.69 9.72
CA ALA A 182 14.15 15.43 10.45
C ALA A 182 13.35 15.54 11.78
N PRO A 183 12.54 14.53 12.14
CA PRO A 183 11.77 14.54 13.38
C PRO A 183 12.70 14.34 14.60
N ALA A 184 13.13 15.44 15.20
CA ALA A 184 13.94 15.42 16.42
C ALA A 184 13.12 14.96 17.64
N ARG A 185 13.81 14.47 18.69
CA ARG A 185 13.21 13.98 19.94
C ARG A 185 12.22 14.96 20.55
N ASP A 186 12.59 16.24 20.68
CA ASP A 186 11.73 17.25 21.31
C ASP A 186 10.44 17.47 20.52
N HIS A 187 10.52 17.43 19.19
CA HIS A 187 9.36 17.50 18.31
C HIS A 187 8.46 16.28 18.47
N LEU A 188 9.04 15.07 18.40
CA LEU A 188 8.29 13.82 18.58
C LEU A 188 7.62 13.76 19.95
N GLN A 189 8.28 14.21 21.01
CA GLN A 189 7.70 14.30 22.35
C GLN A 189 6.55 15.31 22.38
N ALA A 190 6.71 16.48 21.76
CA ALA A 190 5.66 17.49 21.70
C ALA A 190 4.42 17.00 20.93
N VAL A 191 4.63 16.30 19.81
CA VAL A 191 3.55 15.62 19.06
C VAL A 191 2.91 14.56 19.94
N LEU A 192 3.70 13.67 20.55
CA LEU A 192 3.20 12.57 21.36
C LEU A 192 2.33 13.08 22.51
N ARG A 193 2.80 14.06 23.27
CA ARG A 193 2.05 14.69 24.37
C ARG A 193 0.74 15.31 23.89
N ARG A 194 0.76 16.00 22.74
CA ARG A 194 -0.44 16.58 22.13
C ARG A 194 -1.44 15.50 21.73
N VAL A 195 -1.01 14.45 21.03
CA VAL A 195 -1.92 13.40 20.55
C VAL A 195 -2.33 12.44 21.65
N SER A 196 -1.52 12.20 22.68
CA SER A 196 -1.88 11.31 23.80
C SER A 196 -2.70 12.02 24.87
N GLY A 197 -2.57 13.34 24.99
CA GLY A 197 -3.11 14.12 26.10
C GLY A 197 -2.39 13.88 27.43
N THR A 198 -1.14 13.40 27.38
CA THR A 198 -0.31 13.09 28.57
C THR A 198 0.97 13.90 28.58
N ASP A 199 1.68 13.92 29.71
CA ASP A 199 2.98 14.56 29.90
C ASP A 199 4.16 13.59 29.69
N VAL A 200 3.94 12.49 28.96
CA VAL A 200 4.93 11.43 28.68
C VAL A 200 6.27 11.98 28.18
N THR A 201 7.35 11.35 28.60
CA THR A 201 8.73 11.77 28.33
C THR A 201 9.47 10.71 27.51
N LEU A 202 9.94 11.11 26.32
CA LEU A 202 10.83 10.27 25.52
C LEU A 202 12.23 10.36 26.12
N SER A 203 12.94 9.25 26.30
CA SER A 203 14.34 9.22 26.72
C SER A 203 15.30 9.27 25.54
N ASP A 204 15.01 8.54 24.46
CA ASP A 204 15.84 8.44 23.26
C ASP A 204 15.00 8.19 22.00
N VAL A 205 15.58 8.47 20.82
CA VAL A 205 14.99 8.22 19.50
C VAL A 205 16.03 7.49 18.64
N HIS A 206 15.79 6.21 18.38
CA HIS A 206 16.70 5.38 17.59
C HIS A 206 16.45 5.49 16.09
N LEU A 207 15.17 5.59 15.70
CA LEU A 207 14.74 5.75 14.33
C LEU A 207 13.45 6.56 14.32
N ALA A 208 13.31 7.48 13.38
CA ALA A 208 12.05 8.18 13.17
C ALA A 208 11.91 8.62 11.71
N SER A 209 10.69 8.51 11.19
CA SER A 209 10.32 8.99 9.87
C SER A 209 8.91 9.55 9.89
N THR A 210 8.61 10.36 8.89
CA THR A 210 7.29 10.94 8.67
C THR A 210 6.68 10.41 7.38
N PHE A 211 5.36 10.44 7.33
CA PHE A 211 4.58 10.16 6.13
C PHE A 211 3.33 11.04 6.12
N THR A 212 2.60 11.03 5.02
CA THR A 212 1.31 11.70 4.90
C THR A 212 0.25 10.73 4.39
N ASP A 213 -1.00 11.14 4.44
CA ASP A 213 -2.13 10.44 3.84
C ASP A 213 -2.45 10.87 2.41
N ARG A 214 -1.50 11.52 1.72
CA ARG A 214 -1.62 11.79 0.29
C ARG A 214 -2.00 10.51 -0.44
N ALA A 215 -3.11 10.58 -1.18
CA ALA A 215 -3.65 9.48 -1.95
C ALA A 215 -3.71 9.91 -3.41
N MET A 216 -2.64 9.60 -4.15
CA MET A 216 -2.41 10.07 -5.52
C MET A 216 -2.14 8.89 -6.45
N GLN A 217 -2.61 8.97 -7.69
CA GLN A 217 -2.45 7.93 -8.70
C GLN A 217 -2.25 8.56 -10.07
N THR A 218 -1.47 7.92 -10.94
CA THR A 218 -1.32 8.39 -12.31
C THR A 218 -2.60 8.14 -13.12
N THR A 219 -2.94 9.02 -14.05
CA THR A 219 -4.17 8.88 -14.86
C THR A 219 -4.15 7.65 -15.78
N THR A 220 -2.96 7.13 -16.09
CA THR A 220 -2.70 5.88 -16.81
C THR A 220 -1.43 5.22 -16.27
N TYR A 221 -1.29 3.91 -16.41
CA TYR A 221 -0.05 3.19 -16.03
C TYR A 221 0.85 2.90 -17.23
N ARG A 222 0.44 3.32 -18.45
CA ARG A 222 1.21 3.20 -19.68
C ARG A 222 1.09 4.47 -20.52
N GLN A 223 2.22 4.93 -21.02
CA GLN A 223 2.33 6.01 -21.98
C GLN A 223 3.39 5.64 -23.03
N GLY A 224 2.90 5.17 -24.19
CA GLY A 224 3.76 4.64 -25.24
C GLY A 224 4.52 3.39 -24.78
N ARG A 225 5.84 3.52 -24.66
CA ARG A 225 6.81 2.49 -24.26
C ARG A 225 7.26 2.59 -22.80
N VAL A 226 6.73 3.57 -22.07
CA VAL A 226 6.97 3.75 -20.63
C VAL A 226 5.75 3.24 -19.86
N LEU A 227 5.99 2.43 -18.84
CA LEU A 227 4.99 1.97 -17.88
C LEU A 227 5.40 2.32 -16.46
N LEU A 228 4.46 2.35 -15.51
CA LEU A 228 4.72 2.62 -14.10
C LEU A 228 4.13 1.50 -13.24
N ALA A 229 4.81 1.13 -12.15
CA ALA A 229 4.34 0.13 -11.20
C ALA A 229 4.68 0.51 -9.75
N GLY A 230 3.84 0.06 -8.80
CA GLY A 230 4.00 0.39 -7.37
C GLY A 230 3.88 1.88 -7.10
N ASP A 231 4.67 2.38 -6.14
CA ASP A 231 4.60 3.77 -5.69
C ASP A 231 4.82 4.83 -6.79
N ALA A 232 5.48 4.46 -7.89
CA ALA A 232 5.63 5.33 -9.05
C ALA A 232 4.29 5.61 -9.78
N ALA A 233 3.33 4.69 -9.65
CA ALA A 233 2.00 4.77 -10.24
C ALA A 233 0.92 5.19 -9.24
N HIS A 234 1.09 4.88 -7.94
CA HIS A 234 0.10 5.21 -6.90
C HIS A 234 0.75 5.31 -5.52
N ILE A 235 0.45 6.37 -4.78
CA ILE A 235 0.85 6.53 -3.37
C ILE A 235 -0.39 6.66 -2.50
N HIS A 236 -0.31 6.12 -1.30
CA HIS A 236 -1.35 6.23 -0.28
C HIS A 236 -0.72 6.06 1.11
N SER A 237 -1.48 6.40 2.15
CA SER A 237 -1.08 6.17 3.53
C SER A 237 -0.68 4.70 3.77
N PRO A 238 0.37 4.40 4.56
CA PRO A 238 0.76 3.03 4.91
C PRO A 238 -0.26 2.30 5.79
N LEU A 239 -1.37 2.96 6.15
CA LEU A 239 -2.41 2.39 6.99
C LEU A 239 -2.99 1.08 6.44
N GLY A 240 -2.85 0.01 7.21
CA GLY A 240 -3.31 -1.33 6.83
C GLY A 240 -2.34 -2.10 5.93
N GLY A 241 -1.10 -1.62 5.71
CA GLY A 241 -0.02 -2.39 5.10
C GLY A 241 -0.23 -2.77 3.63
N GLN A 242 -1.00 -1.99 2.87
CA GLN A 242 -1.40 -2.36 1.51
C GLN A 242 -0.36 -2.00 0.43
N GLY A 243 0.48 -0.97 0.63
CA GLY A 243 1.28 -0.38 -0.46
C GLY A 243 2.20 -1.39 -1.17
N LEU A 244 3.03 -2.10 -0.41
CA LEU A 244 3.91 -3.13 -0.94
C LEU A 244 3.13 -4.24 -1.67
N ASN A 245 2.00 -4.67 -1.11
CA ASN A 245 1.18 -5.75 -1.68
C ASN A 245 0.60 -5.36 -3.05
N VAL A 246 0.13 -4.11 -3.19
CA VAL A 246 -0.41 -3.60 -4.45
C VAL A 246 0.70 -3.49 -5.49
N GLY A 247 1.88 -2.99 -5.11
CA GLY A 247 3.04 -2.92 -6.01
C GLY A 247 3.55 -4.29 -6.48
N ILE A 248 3.56 -5.29 -5.60
CA ILE A 248 3.86 -6.69 -6.01
C ILE A 248 2.78 -7.19 -6.98
N GLY A 249 1.51 -6.89 -6.71
CA GLY A 249 0.40 -7.22 -7.62
C GLY A 249 0.56 -6.60 -9.01
N ASP A 250 1.07 -5.38 -9.09
CA ASP A 250 1.37 -4.72 -10.36
C ASP A 250 2.49 -5.42 -11.11
N ALA A 251 3.61 -5.73 -10.44
CA ALA A 251 4.73 -6.43 -11.04
C ALA A 251 4.33 -7.83 -11.55
N MET A 252 3.52 -8.56 -10.77
CA MET A 252 3.00 -9.88 -11.14
C MET A 252 2.04 -9.81 -12.33
N ASN A 253 1.22 -8.75 -12.44
CA ASN A 253 0.34 -8.55 -13.59
C ASN A 253 1.11 -8.14 -14.85
N LEU A 254 2.09 -7.24 -14.71
CA LEU A 254 2.84 -6.68 -15.84
C LEU A 254 3.89 -7.65 -16.39
N GLY A 255 4.61 -8.36 -15.53
CA GLY A 255 5.82 -9.10 -15.90
C GLY A 255 5.61 -10.08 -17.07
N TRP A 256 4.54 -10.88 -17.01
CA TRP A 256 4.25 -11.86 -18.06
C TRP A 256 3.71 -11.19 -19.35
N LYS A 257 2.91 -10.13 -19.24
CA LYS A 257 2.39 -9.37 -20.39
C LYS A 257 3.53 -8.70 -21.16
N LEU A 258 4.45 -8.10 -20.42
CA LEU A 258 5.64 -7.48 -21.00
C LEU A 258 6.55 -8.53 -21.63
N ALA A 259 6.77 -9.67 -20.98
CA ALA A 259 7.52 -10.78 -21.56
C ALA A 259 6.91 -11.28 -22.88
N ALA A 260 5.59 -11.52 -22.93
CA ALA A 260 4.88 -11.92 -24.14
C ALA A 260 4.99 -10.87 -25.27
N THR A 261 4.92 -9.58 -24.90
CA THR A 261 5.06 -8.46 -25.84
C THR A 261 6.47 -8.39 -26.41
N VAL A 262 7.48 -8.53 -25.56
CA VAL A 262 8.91 -8.52 -25.93
C VAL A 262 9.27 -9.72 -26.81
N GLN A 263 8.64 -10.87 -26.59
CA GLN A 263 8.83 -12.10 -27.37
C GLN A 263 7.97 -12.17 -28.65
N GLY A 264 7.05 -11.23 -28.85
CA GLY A 264 6.29 -11.08 -30.09
C GLY A 264 5.09 -12.01 -30.26
N TYR A 265 4.65 -12.70 -29.20
CA TYR A 265 3.44 -13.55 -29.24
C TYR A 265 2.28 -12.98 -28.42
N ALA A 266 2.42 -11.80 -27.83
CA ALA A 266 1.31 -11.13 -27.18
C ALA A 266 0.19 -10.83 -28.19
N PRO A 267 -1.08 -11.17 -27.88
CA PRO A 267 -2.22 -10.65 -28.61
C PRO A 267 -2.21 -9.12 -28.63
N GLU A 268 -2.77 -8.54 -29.68
CA GLU A 268 -2.94 -7.09 -29.78
C GLU A 268 -3.68 -6.54 -28.55
N GLY A 269 -3.18 -5.42 -28.01
CA GLY A 269 -3.76 -4.78 -26.84
C GLY A 269 -3.52 -5.50 -25.51
N LEU A 270 -2.78 -6.62 -25.46
CA LEU A 270 -2.48 -7.32 -24.20
C LEU A 270 -1.84 -6.38 -23.17
N LEU A 271 -0.86 -5.58 -23.60
CA LEU A 271 -0.16 -4.69 -22.68
C LEU A 271 -1.03 -3.52 -22.21
N ASP A 272 -2.02 -3.10 -23.01
CA ASP A 272 -3.01 -2.08 -22.61
C ASP A 272 -3.94 -2.58 -21.51
N THR A 273 -4.11 -3.90 -21.37
CA THR A 273 -4.92 -4.44 -20.28
C THR A 273 -4.26 -4.22 -18.92
N TYR A 274 -2.95 -3.96 -18.85
CA TYR A 274 -2.26 -3.63 -17.60
C TYR A 274 -2.90 -2.43 -16.89
N THR A 275 -3.05 -1.30 -17.60
CA THR A 275 -3.74 -0.12 -17.06
C THR A 275 -5.19 -0.45 -16.72
N ARG A 276 -5.92 -1.09 -17.64
CA ARG A 276 -7.34 -1.41 -17.44
C ARG A 276 -7.61 -2.31 -16.23
N GLU A 277 -6.69 -3.19 -15.88
CA GLU A 277 -6.83 -4.13 -14.76
C GLU A 277 -6.28 -3.58 -13.44
N ARG A 278 -5.14 -2.87 -13.48
CA ARG A 278 -4.42 -2.46 -12.27
C ARG A 278 -4.77 -1.06 -11.80
N HIS A 279 -5.15 -0.17 -12.70
CA HIS A 279 -5.56 1.18 -12.34
C HIS A 279 -6.81 1.20 -11.43
N PRO A 280 -7.89 0.44 -11.70
CA PRO A 280 -9.04 0.38 -10.78
C PRO A 280 -8.71 -0.18 -9.41
N VAL A 281 -7.73 -1.10 -9.33
CA VAL A 281 -7.26 -1.64 -8.04
C VAL A 281 -6.50 -0.58 -7.25
N GLY A 282 -5.62 0.19 -7.90
CA GLY A 282 -4.96 1.33 -7.28
C GLY A 282 -5.98 2.35 -6.75
N ALA A 283 -6.97 2.72 -7.56
CA ALA A 283 -8.03 3.65 -7.17
C ALA A 283 -8.81 3.18 -5.93
N TRP A 284 -9.18 1.89 -5.89
CA TRP A 284 -9.85 1.29 -4.74
C TRP A 284 -9.01 1.37 -3.47
N VAL A 285 -7.70 1.13 -3.55
CA VAL A 285 -6.80 1.21 -2.39
C VAL A 285 -6.67 2.65 -1.90
N LEU A 286 -6.63 3.62 -2.80
CA LEU A 286 -6.62 5.04 -2.45
C LEU A 286 -7.90 5.43 -1.70
N ASP A 287 -9.07 5.00 -2.17
CA ASP A 287 -10.34 5.25 -1.48
C ASP A 287 -10.39 4.57 -0.12
N TRP A 288 -9.85 3.35 -0.02
CA TRP A 288 -9.71 2.65 1.26
C TRP A 288 -8.81 3.42 2.24
N ALA A 289 -7.68 3.96 1.78
CA ALA A 289 -6.79 4.78 2.59
C ALA A 289 -7.45 6.09 3.04
N ARG A 290 -8.13 6.80 2.13
CA ARG A 290 -8.91 8.01 2.44
C ARG A 290 -10.00 7.74 3.48
N ALA A 291 -10.72 6.63 3.34
CA ALA A 291 -11.75 6.25 4.30
C ALA A 291 -11.18 5.97 5.69
N GLN A 292 -10.01 5.32 5.78
CA GLN A 292 -9.33 5.12 7.06
C GLN A 292 -8.92 6.45 7.70
N ALA A 293 -8.29 7.35 6.93
CA ALA A 293 -7.90 8.68 7.40
C ALA A 293 -9.11 9.46 7.90
N ALA A 294 -10.20 9.50 7.12
CA ALA A 294 -11.44 10.19 7.49
C ALA A 294 -12.03 9.69 8.80
N VAL A 295 -12.03 8.37 9.03
CA VAL A 295 -12.54 7.75 10.27
C VAL A 295 -11.56 7.93 11.44
N MET A 296 -10.29 8.25 11.20
CA MET A 296 -9.27 8.52 12.24
C MET A 296 -9.23 9.98 12.70
N ARG A 297 -9.91 10.89 11.98
CA ARG A 297 -9.90 12.33 12.32
C ARG A 297 -10.36 12.60 13.75
N PRO A 298 -9.74 13.56 14.45
CA PRO A 298 -10.12 13.96 15.80
C PRO A 298 -11.32 14.94 15.76
N ASP A 299 -12.39 14.56 15.05
CA ASP A 299 -13.61 15.36 14.98
C ASP A 299 -14.86 14.56 15.42
N PRO A 300 -15.94 15.24 15.83
CA PRO A 300 -17.14 14.56 16.34
C PRO A 300 -17.79 13.59 15.34
N HIS A 301 -17.67 13.83 14.03
CA HIS A 301 -18.26 12.96 13.01
C HIS A 301 -17.48 11.65 12.88
N ALA A 302 -16.15 11.74 12.78
CA ALA A 302 -15.27 10.58 12.76
C ALA A 302 -15.43 9.69 14.00
N GLN A 303 -15.56 10.30 15.18
CA GLN A 303 -15.82 9.60 16.44
C GLN A 303 -17.17 8.87 16.45
N ALA A 304 -18.19 9.43 15.79
CA ALA A 304 -19.52 8.80 15.72
C ALA A 304 -19.50 7.50 14.89
N TYR A 305 -18.74 7.45 13.79
CA TYR A 305 -18.61 6.24 12.96
C TYR A 305 -17.98 5.04 13.68
N ARG A 306 -17.24 5.29 14.77
CA ARG A 306 -16.54 4.26 15.54
C ARG A 306 -17.28 3.80 16.78
N ARG A 307 -18.37 4.47 17.17
CA ARG A 307 -19.13 4.01 18.33
C ARG A 307 -19.68 2.63 18.00
N PRO A 308 -19.49 1.63 18.87
CA PRO A 308 -20.20 0.37 18.73
C PRO A 308 -21.70 0.69 18.65
N ALA A 309 -22.42 0.06 17.73
CA ALA A 309 -23.87 0.16 17.74
C ALA A 309 -24.36 -0.23 19.15
N GLU A 310 -25.23 0.58 19.76
CA GLU A 310 -25.74 0.23 21.08
C GLU A 310 -26.41 -1.15 21.03
N PRO A 311 -26.20 -2.01 22.05
CA PRO A 311 -26.84 -3.31 22.08
C PRO A 311 -28.36 -3.15 22.02
N GLY A 312 -28.95 -3.52 20.88
CA GLY A 312 -30.39 -3.35 20.60
C GLY A 312 -30.70 -2.52 19.35
N THR A 313 -29.75 -1.73 18.85
CA THR A 313 -29.89 -1.04 17.57
C THR A 313 -29.64 -2.04 16.44
N ARG A 314 -30.69 -2.72 15.97
CA ARG A 314 -30.66 -3.31 14.63
C ARG A 314 -30.54 -2.16 13.64
N ALA A 315 -29.31 -1.79 13.27
CA ALA A 315 -29.07 -1.10 12.02
C ALA A 315 -29.78 -1.93 10.95
N GLY A 316 -30.82 -1.36 10.35
CA GLY A 316 -31.75 -2.09 9.51
C GLY A 316 -31.01 -2.77 8.37
N SER A 317 -30.66 -4.04 8.55
CA SER A 317 -30.45 -4.97 7.45
C SER A 317 -31.81 -5.24 6.84
N ARG A 318 -32.37 -4.21 6.18
CA ARG A 318 -33.24 -4.48 5.05
C ARG A 318 -32.36 -5.25 4.09
N ARG A 319 -32.64 -6.56 4.02
CA ARG A 319 -32.35 -7.39 2.86
C ARG A 319 -32.46 -6.48 1.64
N LEU A 320 -31.32 -6.16 1.02
CA LEU A 320 -31.30 -5.88 -0.40
C LEU A 320 -31.82 -7.16 -1.02
N GLY A 321 -33.14 -7.20 -1.21
CA GLY A 321 -33.82 -8.28 -1.87
C GLY A 321 -33.18 -8.45 -3.24
N ARG A 322 -33.14 -9.70 -3.68
CA ARG A 322 -32.82 -10.15 -5.04
C ARG A 322 -33.44 -9.20 -6.09
N GLY A 323 -32.74 -8.12 -6.41
CA GLY A 323 -32.96 -7.25 -7.55
C GLY A 323 -31.88 -7.60 -8.55
N GLY A 324 -32.01 -8.77 -9.18
CA GLY A 324 -31.15 -9.13 -10.29
C GLY A 324 -31.38 -8.13 -11.41
N LEU A 325 -30.40 -7.25 -11.64
CA LEU A 325 -30.23 -6.63 -12.94
C LEU A 325 -29.82 -7.76 -13.90
N ARG A 326 -30.84 -8.40 -14.48
CA ARG A 326 -30.68 -9.21 -15.69
C ARG A 326 -30.19 -8.26 -16.77
N HIS A 327 -28.92 -8.38 -17.14
CA HIS A 327 -28.51 -7.97 -18.47
C HIS A 327 -29.17 -8.96 -19.44
N GLU A 328 -30.26 -8.54 -20.08
CA GLU A 328 -30.82 -9.24 -21.23
C GLU A 328 -29.73 -9.31 -22.31
N ARG A 329 -29.32 -10.53 -22.65
CA ARG A 329 -28.53 -10.78 -23.85
C ARG A 329 -29.44 -10.47 -25.05
N PRO A 330 -28.97 -9.76 -26.09
CA PRO A 330 -29.74 -9.63 -27.32
C PRO A 330 -29.97 -11.02 -27.90
N SER A 331 -31.25 -11.30 -28.16
CA SER A 331 -31.77 -12.51 -28.77
C SER A 331 -31.04 -12.84 -30.08
N THR A 332 -30.58 -14.08 -30.15
CA THR A 332 -30.19 -14.79 -31.37
C THR A 332 -31.31 -14.68 -32.41
N VAL A 333 -31.04 -14.00 -33.52
CA VAL A 333 -31.85 -14.09 -34.73
C VAL A 333 -31.66 -15.49 -35.31
N ARG A 334 -32.72 -16.31 -35.25
CA ARG A 334 -32.83 -17.54 -36.04
C ARG A 334 -33.20 -17.14 -37.46
N VAL A 335 -32.31 -17.40 -38.41
CA VAL A 335 -32.66 -17.46 -39.84
C VAL A 335 -33.27 -18.84 -40.08
N HIS A 336 -34.55 -18.88 -40.42
CA HIS A 336 -35.17 -20.03 -41.05
C HIS A 336 -34.98 -19.91 -42.57
N HIS A 337 -34.46 -20.98 -43.16
CA HIS A 337 -34.40 -21.37 -44.58
C HIS A 337 -34.33 -20.28 -45.65
#